data_AF-A0A0F5ZMD9-F1
#
_entry.id   AF-A0A0F5ZMD9-F1
#
_cell.length_a   1.000
_cell.length_b   1.000
_cell.length_c   1.000
_cell.angle_alpha   90.00
_cell.angle_beta   90.00
_cell.angle_gamma   90.00
#
_symmetry.space_group_name_H-M   'P 1'
#
loop_
_entity.id
_entity.type
_entity.pdbx_description
1 polymer ?
#
loop_
_entity_poly.entity_id
_entity_poly.type
_entity_poly.pdbx_seq_one_letter_code
_entity_poly.pdbx_strand_id
1 'polypeptide(L)'
;MDGEARTHDAAGNTSSIGSKTFTYNDANRMNAVKQGDAVLESYAYNHRGERVLRTPAGGAAQITLYDEAGQWLGNYSATGQAQLQAIWLDNYPVALINVPSTGVPQLAYVQPDHLSTPRVVIDPMRDAAIWEWNNKSEVFGNQIPNADPDGDGGAFELALRFPGQQATDASGLFYNYQREYDPAAGRYSQSDPMGFDGGVSTFSYVSADPVQAVDPLGLLANCTCVDGGVHIDIPIRFSGEGATPETLRKMINAIESTWSAPGLQ
;
A
#
# COMPACT_ATOMS: atom_id res chain seq x y z
N MET A 1 -17.89 23.37 -5.45
CA MET A 1 -17.44 21.98 -5.41
C MET A 1 -16.26 21.94 -6.34
N ASP A 2 -15.06 22.05 -5.80
CA ASP A 2 -13.86 22.27 -6.60
C ASP A 2 -13.29 20.88 -6.91
N GLY A 3 -13.95 20.19 -7.85
CA GLY A 3 -13.52 18.88 -8.30
C GLY A 3 -12.30 19.00 -9.20
N GLU A 4 -11.23 18.26 -8.89
CA GLU A 4 -10.12 18.12 -9.82
C GLU A 4 -10.51 17.24 -11.02
N ALA A 5 -10.26 17.75 -12.23
CA ALA A 5 -10.55 17.04 -13.47
C ALA A 5 -9.68 15.79 -13.60
N ARG A 6 -10.30 14.68 -14.03
CA ARG A 6 -9.64 13.40 -14.27
C ARG A 6 -9.83 12.96 -15.71
N THR A 7 -8.81 12.35 -16.28
CA THR A 7 -8.91 11.66 -17.58
C THR A 7 -8.52 10.21 -17.43
N HIS A 8 -9.00 9.38 -18.34
CA HIS A 8 -8.73 7.94 -18.34
C HIS A 8 -8.31 7.44 -19.72
N ASP A 9 -7.47 6.42 -19.75
CA ASP A 9 -7.14 5.68 -20.96
C ASP A 9 -8.19 4.59 -21.28
N ALA A 10 -8.00 3.88 -22.40
CA ALA A 10 -8.91 2.82 -22.84
C ALA A 10 -8.89 1.55 -21.94
N ALA A 11 -7.85 1.39 -21.11
CA ALA A 11 -7.76 0.31 -20.13
C ALA A 11 -8.39 0.68 -18.78
N GLY A 12 -8.91 1.91 -18.66
CA GLY A 12 -9.54 2.41 -17.44
C GLY A 12 -8.54 2.89 -16.39
N ASN A 13 -7.28 3.14 -16.76
CA ASN A 13 -6.35 3.79 -15.85
C ASN A 13 -6.58 5.30 -15.87
N THR A 14 -6.46 5.95 -14.72
CA THR A 14 -6.44 7.40 -14.63
C THR A 14 -5.16 7.92 -15.27
N SER A 15 -5.28 8.64 -16.40
CA SER A 15 -4.16 9.20 -17.15
C SER A 15 -3.80 10.62 -16.72
N SER A 16 -4.69 11.34 -16.04
CA SER A 16 -4.38 12.64 -15.42
C SER A 16 -5.28 12.96 -14.24
N ILE A 17 -4.74 13.72 -13.28
CA ILE A 17 -5.48 14.41 -12.21
C ILE A 17 -4.92 15.84 -12.14
N GLY A 18 -5.77 16.84 -12.38
CA GLY A 18 -5.33 18.23 -12.43
C GLY A 18 -4.24 18.45 -13.49
N SER A 19 -3.07 18.93 -13.08
CA SER A 19 -1.91 19.15 -13.98
C SER A 19 -0.95 17.95 -14.07
N LYS A 20 -1.16 16.91 -13.26
CA LYS A 20 -0.33 15.70 -13.26
C LYS A 20 -0.84 14.73 -14.30
N THR A 21 0.08 14.10 -15.03
CA THR A 21 -0.20 12.99 -15.94
C THR A 21 0.49 11.73 -15.47
N PHE A 22 -0.15 10.59 -15.72
CA PHE A 22 0.32 9.28 -15.28
C PHE A 22 0.53 8.40 -16.50
N THR A 23 1.69 7.75 -16.57
CA THR A 23 1.99 6.78 -17.62
C THR A 23 2.00 5.38 -17.03
N TYR A 24 1.60 4.41 -17.85
CA TYR A 24 1.49 3.00 -17.47
C TYR A 24 2.34 2.16 -18.43
N ASN A 25 2.94 1.09 -17.92
CA ASN A 25 3.68 0.12 -18.73
C ASN A 25 2.76 -0.96 -19.32
N ASP A 26 3.32 -1.85 -20.13
CA ASP A 26 2.57 -2.94 -20.79
C ASP A 26 1.93 -3.94 -19.81
N ALA A 27 2.41 -3.98 -18.56
CA ALA A 27 1.81 -4.77 -17.47
C ALA A 27 0.72 -4.00 -16.72
N ASN A 28 0.24 -2.88 -17.28
CA ASN A 28 -0.76 -1.99 -16.70
C ASN A 28 -0.38 -1.43 -15.32
N ARG A 29 0.92 -1.16 -15.09
CA ARG A 29 1.43 -0.57 -13.84
C ARG A 29 1.90 0.87 -14.07
N MET A 30 1.55 1.79 -13.17
CA MET A 30 2.00 3.18 -13.26
C MET A 30 3.54 3.20 -13.22
N ASN A 31 4.19 3.67 -14.27
CA ASN A 31 5.66 3.67 -14.37
C ASN A 31 6.26 5.08 -14.30
N ALA A 32 5.47 6.14 -14.46
CA ALA A 32 5.91 7.50 -14.16
C ALA A 32 4.75 8.45 -13.88
N VAL A 33 5.06 9.49 -13.11
CA VAL A 33 4.25 10.69 -12.94
C VAL A 33 4.95 11.84 -13.62
N LYS A 34 4.21 12.67 -14.34
CA LYS A 34 4.73 13.85 -15.02
C LYS A 34 3.91 15.10 -14.71
N GLN A 35 4.52 16.25 -14.92
CA GLN A 35 3.85 17.54 -14.98
C GLN A 35 4.32 18.26 -16.24
N GLY A 36 3.42 18.42 -17.21
CA GLY A 36 3.83 18.68 -18.59
C GLY A 36 4.73 17.56 -19.11
N ASP A 37 5.86 17.93 -19.72
CA ASP A 37 6.84 16.96 -20.24
C ASP A 37 7.85 16.48 -19.18
N ALA A 38 7.91 17.14 -18.01
CA ALA A 38 8.84 16.79 -16.96
C ALA A 38 8.36 15.55 -16.19
N VAL A 39 9.20 14.53 -16.12
CA VAL A 39 9.00 13.41 -15.19
C VAL A 39 9.26 13.91 -13.78
N LEU A 40 8.30 13.71 -12.87
CA LEU A 40 8.44 13.99 -11.45
C LEU A 40 9.06 12.80 -10.72
N GLU A 41 8.58 11.61 -11.04
CA GLU A 41 9.07 10.35 -10.46
C GLU A 41 8.77 9.18 -11.40
N SER A 42 9.66 8.19 -11.43
CA SER A 42 9.49 6.95 -12.20
C SER A 42 9.65 5.71 -11.33
N TYR A 43 9.03 4.61 -11.75
CA TYR A 43 8.87 3.40 -10.96
C TYR A 43 9.27 2.15 -11.75
N ALA A 44 9.89 1.19 -11.06
CA ALA A 44 10.12 -0.16 -11.60
C ALA A 44 9.55 -1.23 -10.67
N TYR A 45 9.17 -2.35 -11.26
CA TYR A 45 8.47 -3.44 -10.61
C TYR A 45 9.21 -4.75 -10.81
N ASN A 46 9.13 -5.65 -9.83
CA ASN A 46 9.59 -7.03 -9.99
C ASN A 46 8.53 -7.90 -10.67
N HIS A 47 8.84 -9.18 -10.87
CA HIS A 47 7.94 -10.13 -11.54
C HIS A 47 6.64 -10.44 -10.78
N ARG A 48 6.57 -10.13 -9.48
CA ARG A 48 5.34 -10.27 -8.67
C ARG A 48 4.43 -9.04 -8.80
N GLY A 49 4.95 -7.94 -9.34
CA GLY A 49 4.25 -6.66 -9.40
C GLY A 49 4.56 -5.73 -8.22
N GLU A 50 5.57 -6.04 -7.41
CA GLU A 50 5.99 -5.18 -6.30
C GLU A 50 6.83 -4.03 -6.83
N ARG A 51 6.56 -2.80 -6.38
CA ARG A 51 7.35 -1.61 -6.72
C ARG A 51 8.68 -1.64 -5.98
N VAL A 52 9.74 -2.04 -6.68
CA VAL A 52 11.08 -2.23 -6.09
C VAL A 52 12.00 -1.03 -6.27
N LEU A 53 11.66 -0.09 -7.16
CA LEU A 53 12.47 1.09 -7.42
C LEU A 53 11.59 2.32 -7.60
N ARG A 54 11.97 3.39 -6.92
CA ARG A 54 11.45 4.75 -7.08
C ARG A 54 12.59 5.68 -7.47
N THR A 55 12.43 6.44 -8.54
CA THR A 55 13.44 7.39 -9.02
C THR A 55 12.82 8.78 -9.16
N PRO A 56 12.91 9.63 -8.13
CA PRO A 56 12.43 11.00 -8.19
C PRO A 56 13.35 11.85 -9.08
N ALA A 57 12.79 12.85 -9.74
CA ALA A 57 13.55 13.73 -10.64
C ALA A 57 14.61 14.59 -9.92
N GLY A 58 14.34 14.94 -8.65
CA GLY A 58 15.17 15.81 -7.83
C GLY A 58 15.85 15.13 -6.65
N GLY A 59 16.04 13.81 -6.69
CA GLY A 59 16.58 13.06 -5.54
C GLY A 59 17.28 11.76 -5.93
N ALA A 60 17.80 11.06 -4.91
CA ALA A 60 18.40 9.74 -5.11
C ALA A 60 17.31 8.69 -5.33
N ALA A 61 17.58 7.71 -6.20
CA ALA A 61 16.71 6.55 -6.33
C ALA A 61 16.68 5.74 -5.03
N GLN A 62 15.51 5.19 -4.73
CA GLN A 62 15.22 4.41 -3.54
C GLN A 62 14.77 3.01 -3.95
N ILE A 63 15.40 2.01 -3.37
CA ILE A 63 15.05 0.60 -3.51
C ILE A 63 14.12 0.23 -2.36
N THR A 64 13.06 -0.51 -2.66
CA THR A 64 12.12 -1.01 -1.66
C THR A 64 12.20 -2.53 -1.60
N LEU A 65 12.26 -3.09 -0.39
CA LEU A 65 12.23 -4.52 -0.15
C LEU A 65 10.91 -4.96 0.48
N TYR A 66 10.49 -6.15 0.10
CA TYR A 66 9.31 -6.82 0.61
C TYR A 66 9.68 -8.21 1.12
N ASP A 67 8.89 -8.73 2.06
CA ASP A 67 9.01 -10.12 2.48
C ASP A 67 8.26 -11.07 1.52
N GLU A 68 8.22 -12.36 1.87
CA GLU A 68 7.51 -13.36 1.07
C GLU A 68 6.00 -13.12 1.02
N ALA A 69 5.41 -12.52 2.07
CA ALA A 69 4.01 -12.14 2.13
C ALA A 69 3.68 -10.83 1.38
N GLY A 70 4.69 -10.09 0.92
CA GLY A 70 4.53 -8.79 0.26
C GLY A 70 4.44 -7.61 1.22
N GLN A 71 4.74 -7.80 2.51
CA GLN A 71 4.85 -6.73 3.49
C GLN A 71 6.09 -5.89 3.21
N TRP A 72 5.97 -4.57 3.38
CA TRP A 72 7.10 -3.66 3.20
C TRP A 72 8.12 -3.85 4.33
N LEU A 73 9.35 -4.25 3.99
CA LEU A 73 10.43 -4.44 4.96
C LEU A 73 11.27 -3.18 5.16
N GLY A 74 11.36 -2.33 4.15
CA GLY A 74 12.19 -1.14 4.25
C GLY A 74 12.52 -0.49 2.91
N ASN A 75 13.08 0.71 3.04
CA ASN A 75 13.61 1.51 1.96
C ASN A 75 15.13 1.64 2.11
N TYR A 76 15.80 1.58 0.96
CA TYR A 76 17.25 1.57 0.85
C TYR A 76 17.67 2.56 -0.23
N SER A 77 18.88 3.11 -0.11
CA SER A 77 19.48 3.90 -1.18
C SER A 77 19.70 3.05 -2.44
N ALA A 78 19.96 3.71 -3.57
CA ALA A 78 20.41 3.05 -4.80
C ALA A 78 21.69 2.19 -4.63
N THR A 79 22.47 2.42 -3.56
CA THR A 79 23.67 1.65 -3.21
C THR A 79 23.42 0.59 -2.14
N GLY A 80 22.17 0.35 -1.76
CA GLY A 80 21.77 -0.68 -0.79
C GLY A 80 21.96 -0.29 0.68
N GLN A 81 22.18 0.99 1.00
CA GLN A 81 22.23 1.45 2.39
C GLN A 81 20.80 1.58 2.94
N ALA A 82 20.52 0.98 4.09
CA ALA A 82 19.21 1.11 4.74
C ALA A 82 18.91 2.58 5.06
N GLN A 83 17.66 2.99 4.90
CA GLN A 83 17.16 4.33 5.24
C GLN A 83 16.06 4.24 6.29
N LEU A 84 15.14 3.30 6.10
CA LEU A 84 14.07 3.01 7.05
C LEU A 84 13.71 1.52 6.92
N GLN A 85 13.56 0.82 8.03
CA GLN A 85 13.17 -0.59 8.06
C GLN A 85 11.98 -0.78 8.99
N ALA A 86 11.12 -1.74 8.69
CA ALA A 86 10.01 -2.15 9.54
C ALA A 86 10.33 -3.42 10.31
N ILE A 87 9.82 -3.50 11.52
CA ILE A 87 9.70 -4.72 12.30
C ILE A 87 8.21 -5.06 12.36
N TRP A 88 7.89 -6.25 11.88
CA TRP A 88 6.53 -6.78 11.85
C TRP A 88 6.37 -7.84 12.94
N LEU A 89 5.20 -7.83 13.59
CA LEU A 89 4.70 -8.93 14.41
C LEU A 89 3.44 -9.45 13.70
N ASP A 90 3.56 -10.62 13.09
CA ASP A 90 2.56 -11.16 12.16
C ASP A 90 2.22 -10.16 11.04
N ASN A 91 1.02 -9.60 11.02
CA ASN A 91 0.57 -8.59 10.05
C ASN A 91 0.56 -7.16 10.60
N TYR A 92 1.11 -6.94 11.80
CA TYR A 92 1.14 -5.64 12.45
C TYR A 92 2.54 -5.02 12.38
N PRO A 93 2.70 -3.80 11.83
CA PRO A 93 3.94 -3.07 11.96
C PRO A 93 4.05 -2.58 13.41
N VAL A 94 5.06 -3.04 14.14
CA VAL A 94 5.21 -2.74 15.58
C VAL A 94 6.35 -1.77 15.86
N ALA A 95 7.35 -1.70 14.98
CA ALA A 95 8.45 -0.77 15.14
C ALA A 95 9.11 -0.43 13.79
N LEU A 96 9.86 0.66 13.81
CA LEU A 96 10.68 1.14 12.71
C LEU A 96 12.12 1.31 13.19
N ILE A 97 13.07 1.05 12.29
CA ILE A 97 14.47 1.41 12.47
C ILE A 97 14.78 2.51 11.45
N ASN A 98 14.90 3.74 11.92
CA ASN A 98 15.38 4.86 11.12
C ASN A 98 16.91 4.80 11.02
N VAL A 99 17.44 4.81 9.81
CA VAL A 99 18.87 4.71 9.54
C VAL A 99 19.34 6.01 8.89
N PRO A 100 19.80 6.99 9.68
CA PRO A 100 20.27 8.25 9.14
C PRO A 100 21.57 8.06 8.33
N SER A 101 21.85 8.99 7.42
CA SER A 101 23.09 8.98 6.62
C SER A 101 24.37 9.14 7.48
N THR A 102 24.22 9.69 8.68
CA THR A 102 25.26 9.82 9.70
C THR A 102 24.67 9.56 11.07
N GLY A 103 25.41 8.93 11.97
CA GLY A 103 24.95 8.58 13.32
C GLY A 103 24.62 7.10 13.47
N VAL A 104 23.83 6.78 14.50
CA VAL A 104 23.41 5.42 14.81
C VAL A 104 21.95 5.20 14.44
N PRO A 105 21.55 3.99 14.02
CA PRO A 105 20.14 3.64 13.82
C PRO A 105 19.29 3.92 15.06
N GLN A 106 18.08 4.44 14.85
CA GLN A 106 17.14 4.82 15.90
C GLN A 106 15.88 3.96 15.82
N LEU A 107 15.48 3.41 16.96
CA LEU A 107 14.24 2.65 17.10
C LEU A 107 13.08 3.60 17.34
N ALA A 108 11.96 3.36 16.65
CA ALA A 108 10.67 4.02 16.92
C ALA A 108 9.57 2.96 17.00
N TYR A 109 8.59 3.15 17.88
CA TYR A 109 7.45 2.23 18.00
C TYR A 109 6.28 2.70 17.15
N VAL A 110 5.59 1.77 16.51
CA VAL A 110 4.38 2.04 15.73
C VAL A 110 3.17 1.63 16.54
N GLN A 111 2.19 2.53 16.63
CA GLN A 111 0.87 2.24 17.19
C GLN A 111 -0.13 2.17 16.03
N PRO A 112 -0.45 0.96 15.53
CA PRO A 112 -1.46 0.79 14.52
C PRO A 112 -2.89 0.80 15.09
N ASP A 113 -3.89 1.03 14.24
CA ASP A 113 -5.30 0.77 14.56
C ASP A 113 -5.67 -0.72 14.42
N HIS A 114 -6.95 -1.05 14.60
CA HIS A 114 -7.44 -2.43 14.55
C HIS A 114 -7.26 -3.10 13.17
N LEU A 115 -7.09 -2.30 12.11
CA LEU A 115 -6.82 -2.79 10.75
C LEU A 115 -5.32 -2.92 10.46
N SER A 116 -4.45 -2.68 11.45
CA SER A 116 -3.00 -2.61 11.25
C SER A 116 -2.52 -1.34 10.53
N THR A 117 -3.35 -0.30 10.44
CA THR A 117 -2.96 0.99 9.82
C THR A 117 -2.11 1.79 10.80
N PRO A 118 -0.86 2.18 10.48
CA PRO A 118 -0.07 3.05 11.37
C PRO A 118 -0.78 4.36 11.67
N ARG A 119 -1.00 4.68 12.96
CA ARG A 119 -1.64 5.93 13.39
C ARG A 119 -0.71 6.86 14.13
N VAL A 120 0.21 6.32 14.93
CA VAL A 120 1.21 7.09 15.67
C VAL A 120 2.55 6.38 15.59
N VAL A 121 3.63 7.14 15.47
CA VAL A 121 5.01 6.67 15.70
C VAL A 121 5.56 7.37 16.93
N ILE A 122 6.16 6.62 17.83
CA ILE A 122 6.66 7.09 19.13
C ILE A 122 8.18 6.92 19.18
N ASP A 123 8.89 7.98 19.57
CA ASP A 123 10.27 7.89 20.03
C ASP A 123 10.28 7.32 21.46
N PRO A 124 10.80 6.09 21.67
CA PRO A 124 10.76 5.45 22.97
C PRO A 124 11.73 6.04 24.00
N MET A 125 12.73 6.82 23.58
CA MET A 125 13.66 7.48 24.50
C MET A 125 13.05 8.73 25.10
N ARG A 126 12.25 9.45 24.30
CA ARG A 126 11.58 10.70 24.71
C ARG A 126 10.15 10.48 25.20
N ASP A 127 9.58 9.30 24.96
CA ASP A 127 8.16 9.00 25.18
C ASP A 127 7.24 10.03 24.50
N ALA A 128 7.59 10.36 23.25
CA ALA A 128 6.94 11.41 22.47
C ALA A 128 6.48 10.87 21.12
N ALA A 129 5.28 11.27 20.69
CA ALA A 129 4.84 11.04 19.33
C ALA A 129 5.70 11.90 18.39
N ILE A 130 6.25 11.28 17.34
CA ILE A 130 7.09 11.95 16.32
C ILE A 130 6.41 11.95 14.95
N TRP A 131 5.32 11.20 14.78
CA TRP A 131 4.49 11.23 13.59
C TRP A 131 3.08 10.79 13.95
N GLU A 132 2.07 11.43 13.36
CA GLU A 132 0.66 11.12 13.59
C GLU A 132 -0.15 11.19 12.29
N TRP A 133 -0.96 10.17 12.01
CA TRP A 133 -1.94 10.17 10.93
C TRP A 133 -3.31 9.72 11.44
N ASN A 134 -3.99 10.63 12.15
CA ASN A 134 -5.30 10.36 12.73
C ASN A 134 -6.42 10.36 11.67
N ASN A 135 -7.48 9.60 11.93
CA ASN A 135 -8.69 9.47 11.10
C ASN A 135 -9.85 10.36 11.59
N LYS A 136 -9.56 11.46 12.31
CA LYS A 136 -10.62 12.25 12.98
C LYS A 136 -11.51 13.02 12.01
N SER A 137 -11.04 13.31 10.79
CA SER A 137 -11.76 14.16 9.84
C SER A 137 -12.37 13.41 8.67
N GLU A 138 -11.84 12.25 8.30
CA GLU A 138 -12.35 11.42 7.20
C GLU A 138 -11.85 9.97 7.30
N VAL A 139 -12.45 9.06 6.52
CA VAL A 139 -12.26 7.60 6.66
C VAL A 139 -11.55 6.94 5.46
N PHE A 140 -11.27 7.69 4.41
CA PHE A 140 -10.65 7.22 3.16
C PHE A 140 -9.16 7.58 3.05
N GLY A 141 -8.57 8.22 4.06
CA GLY A 141 -7.14 8.48 4.14
C GLY A 141 -6.64 9.69 3.33
N ASN A 142 -7.50 10.67 3.02
CA ASN A 142 -7.12 11.92 2.36
C ASN A 142 -6.50 12.98 3.28
N GLN A 143 -6.23 12.64 4.55
CA GLN A 143 -5.55 13.54 5.48
C GLN A 143 -4.02 13.51 5.27
N ILE A 144 -3.37 14.67 5.43
CA ILE A 144 -1.91 14.76 5.49
C ILE A 144 -1.45 14.40 6.91
N PRO A 145 -0.49 13.47 7.10
CA PRO A 145 0.07 13.20 8.42
C PRO A 145 0.74 14.44 9.04
N ASN A 146 0.68 14.54 10.36
CA ASN A 146 1.53 15.45 11.11
C ASN A 146 2.89 14.81 11.33
N ALA A 147 3.92 15.33 10.66
CA ALA A 147 5.29 14.83 10.73
C ALA A 147 6.09 15.36 11.94
N ASP A 148 5.55 16.31 12.72
CA ASP A 148 6.20 16.87 13.91
C ASP A 148 5.13 17.21 14.98
N PRO A 149 4.46 16.19 15.57
CA PRO A 149 3.43 16.41 16.58
C PRO A 149 3.97 16.84 17.95
N ASP A 150 5.25 16.60 18.25
CA ASP A 150 5.93 17.07 19.45
C ASP A 150 6.48 18.51 19.32
N GLY A 151 6.58 19.04 18.10
CA GLY A 151 6.89 20.44 17.83
C GLY A 151 8.35 20.81 18.11
N ASP A 152 9.26 19.84 18.03
CA ASP A 152 10.68 20.05 18.29
C ASP A 152 11.47 20.45 17.03
N GLY A 153 10.81 20.50 15.86
CA GLY A 153 11.37 20.83 14.57
C GLY A 153 11.98 19.64 13.83
N GLY A 154 11.96 18.44 14.42
CA GLY A 154 12.48 17.19 13.87
C GLY A 154 11.41 16.39 13.15
N ALA A 155 11.09 16.75 11.91
CA ALA A 155 10.08 16.04 11.13
C ALA A 155 10.46 14.56 10.88
N PHE A 156 9.54 13.65 11.17
CA PHE A 156 9.62 12.24 10.82
C PHE A 156 8.61 11.91 9.71
N GLU A 157 9.07 11.27 8.64
CA GLU A 157 8.20 10.92 7.51
C GLU A 157 7.98 9.41 7.41
N LEU A 158 6.71 9.00 7.44
CA LEU A 158 6.29 7.62 7.19
C LEU A 158 5.32 7.57 6.01
N ALA A 159 5.69 6.82 4.98
CA ALA A 159 4.86 6.65 3.79
C ALA A 159 3.75 5.61 3.95
N LEU A 160 3.81 4.71 4.94
CA LEU A 160 2.79 3.69 5.15
C LEU A 160 1.40 4.34 5.35
N ARG A 161 0.38 3.76 4.73
CA ARG A 161 -1.03 4.16 4.85
C ARG A 161 -1.85 2.94 5.30
N PHE A 162 -3.05 2.72 4.74
CA PHE A 162 -3.76 1.45 4.97
C PHE A 162 -2.87 0.24 4.63
N PRO A 163 -3.16 -0.97 5.12
CA PRO A 163 -2.33 -2.14 4.84
C PRO A 163 -2.05 -2.31 3.35
N GLY A 164 -0.79 -2.58 3.02
CA GLY A 164 -0.30 -2.67 1.64
C GLY A 164 0.04 -1.32 0.98
N GLN A 165 -0.41 -0.20 1.55
CA GLN A 165 -0.36 1.10 0.91
C GLN A 165 0.86 1.94 1.31
N GLN A 166 1.44 2.63 0.33
CA GLN A 166 2.51 3.62 0.52
C GLN A 166 2.20 4.92 -0.23
N ALA A 167 2.13 6.03 0.51
CA ALA A 167 1.98 7.35 -0.07
C ALA A 167 3.16 7.74 -0.96
N THR A 168 2.83 8.40 -2.06
CA THR A 168 3.81 8.86 -3.04
C THR A 168 3.53 10.31 -3.38
N ASP A 169 4.31 11.24 -2.82
CA ASP A 169 4.05 12.68 -2.96
C ASP A 169 4.05 13.16 -4.42
N ALA A 170 4.87 12.54 -5.27
CA ALA A 170 4.94 12.88 -6.68
C ALA A 170 3.60 12.66 -7.40
N SER A 171 2.88 11.57 -7.10
CA SER A 171 1.55 11.29 -7.67
C SER A 171 0.41 11.94 -6.87
N GLY A 172 0.57 12.06 -5.55
CA GLY A 172 -0.55 12.31 -4.62
C GLY A 172 -1.45 11.09 -4.43
N LEU A 173 -1.06 9.93 -4.95
CA LEU A 173 -1.75 8.65 -4.82
C LEU A 173 -0.98 7.74 -3.85
N PHE A 174 -1.67 6.72 -3.34
CA PHE A 174 -1.07 5.69 -2.52
C PHE A 174 -0.85 4.43 -3.36
N TYR A 175 0.40 4.04 -3.54
CA TYR A 175 0.74 2.76 -4.16
C TYR A 175 0.18 1.64 -3.30
N ASN A 176 -0.55 0.71 -3.90
CA ASN A 176 -1.11 -0.46 -3.23
C ASN A 176 -0.93 -1.71 -4.07
N TYR A 177 0.29 -2.23 -4.05
CA TYR A 177 0.73 -3.45 -4.71
C TYR A 177 0.32 -3.59 -6.18
N GLN A 178 -0.91 -3.93 -6.55
CA GLN A 178 -1.36 -4.04 -7.95
C GLN A 178 -2.01 -2.77 -8.51
N ARG A 179 -2.45 -1.84 -7.66
CA ARG A 179 -3.16 -0.61 -8.08
C ARG A 179 -2.65 0.61 -7.31
N GLU A 180 -2.94 1.79 -7.85
CA GLU A 180 -2.74 3.06 -7.17
C GLU A 180 -4.07 3.55 -6.60
N TYR A 181 -4.14 3.84 -5.30
CA TYR A 181 -5.30 4.32 -4.57
C TYR A 181 -5.36 5.85 -4.55
N ASP A 182 -6.52 6.42 -4.92
CA ASP A 182 -6.82 7.86 -4.85
C ASP A 182 -7.59 8.13 -3.54
N PRO A 183 -6.92 8.65 -2.50
CA PRO A 183 -7.58 8.92 -1.23
C PRO A 183 -8.61 10.05 -1.33
N ALA A 184 -8.45 11.00 -2.24
CA ALA A 184 -9.40 12.10 -2.44
C ALA A 184 -10.71 11.61 -3.06
N ALA A 185 -10.68 10.54 -3.85
CA ALA A 185 -11.85 9.91 -4.43
C ALA A 185 -12.34 8.65 -3.67
N GLY A 186 -11.59 8.19 -2.68
CA GLY A 186 -11.89 6.99 -1.87
C GLY A 186 -11.92 5.69 -2.68
N ARG A 187 -11.09 5.58 -3.73
CA ARG A 187 -11.15 4.47 -4.69
C ARG A 187 -9.82 4.26 -5.41
N TYR A 188 -9.68 3.15 -6.11
CA TYR A 188 -8.54 2.93 -7.00
C TYR A 188 -8.60 3.84 -8.23
N SER A 189 -7.42 4.22 -8.71
CA SER A 189 -7.23 5.00 -9.95
C SER A 189 -7.15 4.13 -11.20
N GLN A 190 -7.17 2.80 -11.03
CA GLN A 190 -7.11 1.80 -12.08
C GLN A 190 -8.24 0.79 -11.89
N SER A 191 -8.77 0.28 -13.00
CA SER A 191 -9.74 -0.83 -12.95
C SER A 191 -9.07 -2.08 -12.39
N ASP A 192 -9.81 -2.86 -11.61
CA ASP A 192 -9.38 -4.12 -11.02
C ASP A 192 -8.85 -5.06 -12.11
N PRO A 193 -7.60 -5.56 -12.00
CA PRO A 193 -7.05 -6.57 -12.92
C PRO A 193 -7.90 -7.86 -12.98
N MET A 194 -8.67 -8.15 -11.93
CA MET A 194 -9.59 -9.29 -11.88
C MET A 194 -10.95 -9.00 -12.53
N GLY A 195 -11.20 -7.74 -12.92
CA GLY A 195 -12.47 -7.30 -13.49
C GLY A 195 -13.62 -7.41 -12.49
N PHE A 196 -14.79 -7.87 -12.97
CA PHE A 196 -15.99 -7.98 -12.14
C PHE A 196 -15.96 -9.07 -11.06
N ASP A 197 -14.90 -9.89 -11.02
CA ASP A 197 -14.70 -10.87 -9.95
C ASP A 197 -14.36 -10.17 -8.62
N GLY A 198 -13.78 -8.97 -8.70
CA GLY A 198 -13.61 -8.06 -7.56
C GLY A 198 -14.89 -7.30 -7.20
N GLY A 199 -16.03 -7.65 -7.79
CA GLY A 199 -17.31 -6.99 -7.57
C GLY A 199 -17.72 -6.04 -8.69
N VAL A 200 -18.93 -5.49 -8.54
CA VAL A 200 -19.60 -4.69 -9.58
C VAL A 200 -18.87 -3.37 -9.91
N SER A 201 -18.10 -2.83 -8.96
CA SER A 201 -17.28 -1.64 -9.17
C SER A 201 -15.81 -2.04 -9.15
N THR A 202 -15.21 -2.10 -10.34
CA THR A 202 -13.80 -2.45 -10.51
C THR A 202 -12.81 -1.41 -9.96
N PHE A 203 -13.32 -0.28 -9.46
CA PHE A 203 -12.51 0.79 -8.86
C PHE A 203 -12.69 0.86 -7.34
N SER A 204 -13.67 0.16 -6.77
CA SER A 204 -13.98 0.32 -5.35
C SER A 204 -12.81 -0.10 -4.47
N TYR A 205 -12.52 0.70 -3.45
CA TYR A 205 -11.71 0.24 -2.32
C TYR A 205 -12.65 -0.42 -1.31
N VAL A 206 -12.44 -1.70 -1.02
CA VAL A 206 -13.11 -2.49 0.04
C VAL A 206 -14.63 -2.25 0.15
N SER A 207 -15.33 -2.26 -0.98
CA SER A 207 -16.80 -2.01 -1.03
C SER A 207 -17.27 -0.72 -0.33
N ALA A 208 -16.39 0.29 -0.26
CA ALA A 208 -16.59 1.56 0.46
C ALA A 208 -16.72 1.43 1.99
N ASP A 209 -16.19 0.36 2.58
CA ASP A 209 -16.09 0.16 4.04
C ASP A 209 -14.62 0.08 4.53
N PRO A 210 -13.86 1.19 4.43
CA PRO A 210 -12.44 1.23 4.84
C PRO A 210 -12.23 1.16 6.36
N VAL A 211 -13.31 1.10 7.15
CA VAL A 211 -13.24 0.99 8.61
C VAL A 211 -13.26 -0.47 9.05
N GLN A 212 -13.84 -1.38 8.26
CA GLN A 212 -13.95 -2.80 8.60
C GLN A 212 -13.08 -3.72 7.75
N ALA A 213 -12.62 -3.24 6.59
CA ALA A 213 -11.92 -4.07 5.62
C ALA A 213 -10.66 -3.39 5.07
N VAL A 214 -9.74 -4.23 4.60
CA VAL A 214 -8.45 -3.83 4.02
C VAL A 214 -8.25 -4.58 2.72
N ASP A 215 -7.51 -3.99 1.77
CA ASP A 215 -7.06 -4.64 0.53
C ASP A 215 -5.52 -4.52 0.45
N PRO A 216 -4.75 -5.43 1.06
CA PRO A 216 -3.28 -5.34 1.14
C PRO A 216 -2.55 -5.51 -0.19
N LEU A 217 -3.22 -6.07 -1.21
CA LEU A 217 -2.62 -6.39 -2.51
C LEU A 217 -3.13 -5.49 -3.64
N GLY A 218 -4.08 -4.59 -3.36
CA GLY A 218 -4.78 -3.85 -4.40
C GLY A 218 -5.44 -4.78 -5.40
N LEU A 219 -5.90 -5.94 -4.96
CA LEU A 219 -6.74 -6.89 -5.67
C LEU A 219 -7.79 -7.25 -4.65
N LEU A 220 -9.08 -7.13 -4.99
CA LEU A 220 -10.14 -7.30 -3.99
C LEU A 220 -9.93 -8.59 -3.18
N ALA A 221 -9.33 -8.46 -2.00
CA ALA A 221 -9.07 -9.51 -1.05
C ALA A 221 -9.68 -9.03 0.25
N ASN A 222 -10.83 -9.57 0.62
CA ASN A 222 -11.58 -9.07 1.77
C ASN A 222 -11.04 -9.75 3.03
N CYS A 223 -10.19 -9.06 3.78
CA CYS A 223 -9.79 -9.49 5.11
C CYS A 223 -10.76 -8.91 6.15
N THR A 224 -11.48 -9.76 6.89
CA THR A 224 -12.37 -9.37 7.98
C THR A 224 -12.04 -10.13 9.26
N CYS A 225 -12.11 -9.46 10.41
CA CYS A 225 -11.98 -10.12 11.71
C CYS A 225 -13.36 -10.46 12.26
N VAL A 226 -13.63 -11.75 12.47
CA VAL A 226 -14.92 -12.24 12.99
C VAL A 226 -14.64 -13.23 14.13
N ASP A 227 -15.22 -12.97 15.31
CA ASP A 227 -15.20 -13.87 16.47
C ASP A 227 -13.81 -14.39 16.90
N GLY A 228 -12.78 -13.55 16.79
CA GLY A 228 -11.40 -13.90 17.19
C GLY A 228 -10.61 -14.67 16.12
N GLY A 229 -11.14 -14.82 14.90
CA GLY A 229 -10.44 -15.31 13.72
C GLY A 229 -10.31 -14.26 12.61
N VAL A 230 -9.38 -14.50 11.69
CA VAL A 230 -9.21 -13.70 10.46
C VAL A 230 -9.83 -14.48 9.29
N HIS A 231 -10.79 -13.87 8.60
CA HIS A 231 -11.37 -14.36 7.36
C HIS A 231 -10.74 -13.60 6.20
N ILE A 232 -10.17 -14.31 5.22
CA ILE A 232 -9.58 -13.70 4.03
C ILE A 232 -10.28 -14.29 2.80
N ASP A 233 -11.07 -13.49 2.11
CA ASP A 233 -11.58 -13.82 0.79
C ASP A 233 -10.53 -13.42 -0.25
N ILE A 234 -9.84 -14.37 -0.87
CA ILE A 234 -8.97 -14.12 -2.02
C ILE A 234 -9.64 -14.73 -3.27
N PRO A 235 -10.13 -13.92 -4.22
CA PRO A 235 -10.60 -14.44 -5.49
C PRO A 235 -9.41 -14.93 -6.32
N ILE A 236 -9.21 -16.25 -6.38
CA ILE A 236 -8.15 -16.88 -7.17
C ILE A 236 -8.72 -17.32 -8.52
N ARG A 237 -8.16 -16.78 -9.62
CA ARG A 237 -8.43 -17.28 -10.98
C ARG A 237 -7.43 -18.36 -11.38
N PHE A 238 -7.98 -19.47 -11.85
CA PHE A 238 -7.23 -20.53 -12.48
C PHE A 238 -7.54 -20.53 -13.98
N SER A 239 -6.52 -20.63 -14.82
CA SER A 239 -6.67 -20.63 -16.28
C SER A 239 -5.82 -21.72 -16.93
N GLY A 240 -6.16 -22.09 -18.17
CA GLY A 240 -5.52 -23.17 -18.92
C GLY A 240 -6.29 -24.50 -18.86
N GLU A 241 -5.90 -25.48 -19.67
CA GLU A 241 -6.60 -26.77 -19.81
C GLU A 241 -6.69 -27.57 -18.49
N GLY A 242 -5.76 -27.33 -17.56
CA GLY A 242 -5.75 -27.96 -16.24
C GLY A 242 -6.76 -27.41 -15.23
N ALA A 243 -7.38 -26.24 -15.51
CA ALA A 243 -8.34 -25.56 -14.63
C ALA A 243 -9.75 -26.20 -14.70
N THR A 244 -9.81 -27.53 -14.59
CA THR A 244 -11.08 -28.26 -14.57
C THR A 244 -11.80 -28.08 -13.23
N PRO A 245 -13.14 -28.12 -13.17
CA PRO A 245 -13.89 -28.00 -11.91
C PRO A 245 -13.40 -28.91 -10.79
N GLU A 246 -12.96 -30.14 -11.13
CA GLU A 246 -12.41 -31.10 -10.18
C GLU A 246 -11.05 -30.66 -9.61
N THR A 247 -10.16 -30.12 -10.44
CA THR A 247 -8.85 -29.59 -10.02
C THR A 247 -9.02 -28.37 -9.13
N LEU A 248 -9.94 -27.47 -9.51
CA LEU A 248 -10.24 -26.25 -8.75
C LEU A 248 -10.75 -26.60 -7.36
N ARG A 249 -11.72 -27.53 -7.28
CA ARG A 249 -12.27 -27.97 -6.01
C ARG A 249 -11.22 -28.62 -5.10
N LYS A 250 -10.29 -29.39 -5.67
CA LYS A 250 -9.17 -29.95 -4.90
C LYS A 250 -8.23 -28.87 -4.35
N MET A 251 -7.90 -27.86 -5.16
CA MET A 251 -7.03 -26.77 -4.73
C MET A 251 -7.71 -25.90 -3.66
N ILE A 252 -8.96 -25.49 -3.88
CA ILE A 252 -9.75 -24.71 -2.92
C ILE A 252 -9.85 -25.49 -1.60
N ASN A 253 -10.26 -26.76 -1.64
CA ASN A 253 -10.34 -27.59 -0.43
C ASN A 253 -8.98 -27.77 0.26
N ALA A 254 -7.87 -27.85 -0.49
CA ALA A 254 -6.53 -27.96 0.10
C ALA A 254 -6.13 -26.67 0.83
N ILE A 255 -6.44 -25.50 0.24
CA ILE A 255 -6.22 -24.19 0.85
C ILE A 255 -7.07 -24.05 2.12
N GLU A 256 -8.38 -24.29 1.99
CA GLU A 256 -9.33 -24.20 3.11
C GLU A 256 -9.00 -25.16 4.25
N SER A 257 -8.67 -26.42 3.94
CA SER A 257 -8.34 -27.43 4.96
C SER A 257 -7.02 -27.17 5.67
N THR A 258 -6.06 -26.54 4.99
CA THR A 258 -4.80 -26.12 5.63
C THR A 258 -5.06 -24.98 6.60
N TRP A 259 -5.85 -23.97 6.19
CA TRP A 259 -6.15 -22.80 7.00
C TRP A 259 -7.11 -23.08 8.17
N SER A 260 -8.00 -24.06 8.04
CA SER A 260 -8.96 -24.45 9.08
C SER A 260 -8.46 -25.57 9.99
N ALA A 261 -7.19 -26.00 9.85
CA ALA A 261 -6.61 -27.05 10.67
C ALA A 261 -6.44 -26.60 12.14
N PRO A 262 -6.79 -27.45 13.13
CA PRO A 262 -6.53 -27.17 14.54
C PRO A 262 -5.03 -27.00 14.79
N GLY A 263 -4.61 -25.84 15.33
CA GLY A 263 -3.20 -25.54 15.65
C GLY A 263 -2.58 -24.35 14.92
N LEU A 264 -3.35 -23.67 14.07
CA LEU A 264 -2.99 -22.37 13.46
C LEU A 264 -3.50 -21.15 14.25
N GLN A 265 -3.86 -21.34 15.53
CA GLN A 265 -4.23 -20.25 16.46
C GLN A 265 -2.99 -19.62 17.10
#